data_AF-A0A401TMZ9-F1
#
_entry.id   AF-A0A401TMZ9-F1
#
_cell.length_a   1.000
_cell.length_b   1.000
_cell.length_c   1.000
_cell.angle_alpha   90.00
_cell.angle_beta   90.00
_cell.angle_gamma   90.00
#
_symmetry.space_group_name_H-M   'P 1'
#
loop_
_entity.id
_entity.type
_entity.pdbx_description
1 polymer ?
#
loop_
_entity_poly.entity_id
_entity_poly.type
_entity_poly.pdbx_seq_one_letter_code
_entity_poly.pdbx_strand_id
1 'polypeptide(L)'
;MLARDSRCGCCPLNEENGRLVLLAALLAVYLVCGAAVFSAIEQPKEREAQRRWLHAQSNFSRRYNISGTELRRFLRDYEQANVAGVRVDETRPRWDFTGSFYFVGT
;
A
#
# COMPACT_ATOMS: atom_id res chain seq x y z
N MET A 1 0.77 33.54 -58.70
CA MET A 1 2.10 33.96 -58.20
C MET A 1 1.89 34.45 -56.77
N LEU A 2 2.50 33.77 -55.79
CA LEU A 2 2.71 34.17 -54.37
C LEU A 2 1.46 34.31 -53.48
N ALA A 3 1.41 33.84 -52.23
CA ALA A 3 2.33 33.06 -51.41
C ALA A 3 1.50 32.32 -50.33
N ARG A 4 1.87 31.07 -50.03
CA ARG A 4 1.39 30.33 -48.86
C ARG A 4 1.92 31.04 -47.61
N ASP A 5 1.02 31.61 -46.81
CA ASP A 5 1.34 32.00 -45.44
C ASP A 5 1.23 30.77 -44.54
N SER A 6 2.28 29.95 -44.59
CA SER A 6 2.50 28.85 -43.65
C SER A 6 2.90 29.45 -42.30
N ARG A 7 1.90 29.88 -41.51
CA ARG A 7 2.12 30.25 -40.12
C ARG A 7 2.59 29.02 -39.34
N CYS A 8 3.88 29.06 -39.03
CA CYS A 8 4.70 28.18 -38.21
C CYS A 8 3.95 27.61 -37.00
N GLY A 9 3.57 26.34 -37.07
CA GLY A 9 2.98 25.56 -35.99
C GLY A 9 4.00 24.73 -35.24
N CYS A 10 5.17 25.29 -34.87
CA CYS A 10 6.26 24.52 -34.23
C CYS A 10 6.57 24.89 -32.77
N CYS A 11 5.84 25.81 -32.13
CA CYS A 11 6.16 26.24 -30.76
C CYS A 11 5.06 26.16 -29.67
N PRO A 12 3.91 25.45 -29.79
CA PRO A 12 3.06 25.22 -28.61
C PRO A 12 3.55 24.03 -27.75
N LEU A 13 4.23 23.04 -28.36
CA LEU A 13 4.65 21.80 -27.67
C LEU A 13 5.70 22.03 -26.58
N ASN A 14 6.63 22.99 -26.73
CA ASN A 14 7.68 23.20 -25.73
C ASN A 14 7.17 23.90 -24.46
N GLU A 15 6.20 24.81 -24.61
CA GLU A 15 5.54 25.48 -23.48
C GLU A 15 4.62 24.49 -22.73
N GLU A 16 3.88 23.65 -23.46
CA GLU A 16 3.07 22.57 -22.89
C GLU A 16 3.94 21.52 -22.17
N ASN A 17 5.06 21.11 -22.77
CA ASN A 17 6.02 20.20 -22.14
C ASN A 17 6.67 20.83 -20.89
N GLY A 18 7.01 22.13 -20.94
CA GLY A 18 7.51 22.86 -19.78
C GLY A 18 6.50 22.90 -18.63
N ARG A 19 5.22 23.12 -18.94
CA ARG A 19 4.13 23.07 -17.95
C ARG A 19 3.91 21.67 -17.39
N LEU A 20 4.00 20.63 -18.21
CA LEU A 20 3.91 19.23 -17.77
C LEU A 20 5.07 18.85 -16.86
N VAL A 21 6.30 19.25 -17.21
CA VAL A 21 7.50 19.03 -16.37
C VAL A 21 7.37 19.79 -15.06
N LEU A 22 6.92 21.05 -15.08
CA LEU A 22 6.67 21.84 -13.88
C LEU A 22 5.60 21.17 -13.00
N LEU A 23 4.49 20.72 -13.59
CA LEU A 23 3.44 20.02 -12.87
C LEU A 23 3.95 18.70 -12.27
N ALA A 24 4.73 17.92 -13.01
CA ALA A 24 5.33 16.69 -12.53
C ALA A 24 6.30 16.96 -11.37
N ALA A 25 7.09 18.02 -11.45
CA ALA A 25 7.98 18.43 -10.37
C ALA A 25 7.20 18.86 -9.12
N LEU A 26 6.15 19.67 -9.27
CA LEU A 26 5.27 20.07 -8.16
C LEU A 26 4.57 18.85 -7.53
N LEU A 27 4.10 17.91 -8.36
CA LEU A 27 3.52 16.66 -7.88
C LEU A 27 4.53 15.80 -7.13
N ALA A 28 5.77 15.69 -7.63
CA ALA A 28 6.83 14.97 -6.95
C ALA A 28 7.15 15.60 -5.58
N VAL A 29 7.23 16.93 -5.50
CA VAL A 29 7.40 17.65 -4.23
C VAL A 29 6.22 17.35 -3.29
N TYR A 30 4.99 17.42 -3.79
CA TYR A 30 3.79 17.09 -3.01
C TYR A 30 3.85 15.66 -2.46
N LEU A 31 4.25 14.68 -3.27
CA LEU A 31 4.38 13.28 -2.85
C LEU A 31 5.48 13.09 -1.81
N VAL A 32 6.64 13.76 -1.96
CA VAL A 32 7.73 13.69 -0.98
C VAL A 32 7.30 14.31 0.34
N CYS A 33 6.63 15.47 0.33
CA CYS A 33 6.06 16.07 1.52
C CYS A 33 5.03 15.16 2.18
N GLY A 34 4.11 14.58 1.40
CA GLY A 34 3.13 13.62 1.89
C GLY A 34 3.79 12.40 2.54
N ALA A 35 4.77 11.79 1.87
CA ALA A 35 5.51 10.65 2.38
C ALA A 35 6.25 10.97 3.69
N ALA A 36 6.85 12.16 3.80
CA ALA A 36 7.52 12.60 5.01
C ALA A 36 6.52 12.78 6.17
N VAL A 37 5.37 13.39 5.92
CA VAL A 37 4.30 13.59 6.92
C VAL A 37 3.74 12.24 7.38
N PHE A 38 3.38 11.35 6.45
CA PHE A 38 2.87 10.01 6.80
C PHE A 38 3.92 9.20 7.55
N SER A 39 5.18 9.21 7.12
CA SER A 39 6.27 8.51 7.80
C SER A 39 6.45 9.03 9.23
N ALA A 40 6.45 10.35 9.44
CA ALA A 40 6.61 10.94 10.76
C ALA A 40 5.47 10.55 11.72
N ILE A 41 4.23 10.46 11.22
CA ILE A 41 3.04 10.21 12.03
C ILE A 41 2.80 8.70 12.25
N GLU A 42 2.98 7.86 11.24
CA GLU A 42 2.60 6.44 11.28
C GLU A 42 3.74 5.51 11.69
N GLN A 43 5.00 5.83 11.37
CA GLN A 43 6.14 4.97 11.73
C GLN A 43 6.28 4.70 13.24
N PRO A 44 6.05 5.67 14.16
CA PRO A 44 6.11 5.39 15.59
C PRO A 44 5.03 4.39 16.04
N LYS A 45 3.81 4.52 15.50
CA LYS A 45 2.69 3.63 15.81
C LYS A 45 2.94 2.22 15.31
N GLU A 46 3.49 2.09 14.10
CA GLU A 46 3.89 0.80 13.52
C GLU A 46 4.93 0.10 14.41
N ARG A 47 5.98 0.83 14.82
CA ARG A 47 7.02 0.29 15.72
C ARG A 47 6.44 -0.13 17.07
N GLU A 48 5.50 0.63 17.61
CA GLU A 48 4.84 0.28 18.87
C GLU A 48 3.97 -0.98 18.72
N ALA A 49 3.19 -1.08 17.64
CA ALA A 49 2.42 -2.29 17.32
C ALA A 49 3.33 -3.51 17.18
N GLN A 50 4.47 -3.37 16.48
CA GLN A 50 5.46 -4.43 16.33
C GLN A 50 6.05 -4.87 17.67
N ARG A 51 6.39 -3.91 18.55
CA ARG A 51 6.89 -4.21 19.91
C ARG A 51 5.86 -4.94 20.74
N ARG A 52 4.60 -4.49 20.72
CA ARG A 52 3.48 -5.14 21.42
C ARG A 52 3.27 -6.57 20.92
N TRP A 53 3.34 -6.78 19.61
CA TRP A 53 3.24 -8.10 18.99
C TRP A 53 4.36 -9.05 19.44
N LEU A 54 5.63 -8.60 19.37
CA LEU A 54 6.78 -9.40 19.81
C LEU A 54 6.72 -9.74 21.31
N HIS A 55 6.24 -8.80 22.13
CA HIS A 55 6.02 -9.02 23.54
C HIS A 55 4.91 -10.05 23.80
N ALA A 56 3.79 -9.96 23.08
CA ALA A 56 2.71 -10.94 23.18
C ALA A 56 3.18 -12.35 22.77
N GLN A 57 3.92 -12.46 21.65
CA GLN A 57 4.46 -13.73 21.17
C GLN A 57 5.45 -14.35 22.17
N SER A 58 6.38 -13.56 22.72
CA SER A 58 7.37 -14.06 23.68
C SER A 58 6.75 -14.45 25.02
N ASN A 59 5.76 -13.71 25.51
CA ASN A 59 5.00 -14.06 26.70
C ASN A 59 4.19 -15.33 26.52
N PHE A 60 3.54 -15.51 25.36
CA PHE A 60 2.80 -16.72 25.04
C PHE A 60 3.72 -17.94 24.98
N SER A 61 4.82 -17.83 24.24
CA SER A 61 5.85 -18.89 24.16
C SER A 61 6.36 -19.29 25.53
N ARG A 62 6.68 -18.33 26.40
CA ARG A 62 7.15 -18.59 27.77
C ARG A 62 6.06 -19.20 28.65
N ARG A 63 4.84 -18.67 28.60
CA ARG A 63 3.72 -19.10 29.45
C ARG A 63 3.34 -20.57 29.20
N TYR A 64 3.41 -21.00 27.93
CA TYR A 64 3.04 -22.36 27.53
C TYR A 64 4.25 -23.26 27.23
N ASN A 65 5.47 -22.79 27.50
CA ASN A 65 6.72 -23.50 27.23
C ASN A 65 6.84 -24.01 25.77
N ILE A 66 6.34 -23.23 24.81
CA ILE A 66 6.39 -23.53 23.38
C ILE A 66 7.69 -22.97 22.82
N SER A 67 8.36 -23.73 21.96
CA SER A 67 9.55 -23.24 21.26
C SER A 67 9.22 -21.99 20.44
N GLY A 68 9.99 -20.92 20.64
CA GLY A 68 9.79 -19.68 19.88
C GLY A 68 9.98 -19.86 18.36
N THR A 69 10.78 -20.83 17.92
CA THR A 69 10.95 -21.13 16.49
C THR A 69 9.71 -21.82 15.91
N GLU A 70 9.10 -22.74 16.65
CA GLU A 70 7.88 -23.43 16.22
C GLU A 70 6.69 -22.47 16.19
N LEU A 71 6.56 -21.62 17.21
CA LEU A 71 5.52 -20.59 17.23
C LEU A 71 5.65 -19.63 16.04
N ARG A 72 6.88 -19.21 15.69
CA ARG A 72 7.11 -18.37 14.49
C ARG A 72 6.79 -19.09 13.19
N ARG A 73 7.13 -20.39 13.09
CA ARG A 73 6.79 -21.20 11.90
C ARG A 73 5.27 -21.28 11.74
N PHE A 74 4.56 -21.64 12.81
CA PHE A 74 3.10 -21.70 12.81
C PHE A 74 2.45 -20.36 12.42
N LEU A 75 2.93 -19.23 12.96
CA LEU A 75 2.40 -17.92 12.58
C LEU A 75 2.69 -17.55 11.12
N ARG A 76 3.84 -17.96 10.57
CA ARG A 76 4.12 -17.79 9.14
C ARG A 76 3.18 -18.62 8.27
N ASP A 77 2.88 -19.86 8.67
CA ASP A 77 1.92 -20.71 7.95
C ASP A 77 0.51 -20.10 8.03
N TYR A 78 0.12 -19.55 9.19
CA TYR A 78 -1.12 -18.80 9.34
C TYR A 78 -1.16 -17.52 8.49
N GLU A 79 -0.07 -16.76 8.39
CA GLU A 79 0.01 -15.58 7.50
C GLU A 79 -0.26 -15.97 6.04
N GLN A 80 0.31 -17.09 5.57
CA GLN A 80 0.04 -17.62 4.23
C GLN A 80 -1.43 -18.02 4.04
N ALA A 81 -2.01 -18.70 5.02
CA ALA A 81 -3.43 -19.08 5.00
C ALA A 81 -4.35 -17.85 5.02
N ASN A 82 -4.01 -16.83 5.80
CA ASN A 82 -4.77 -15.58 5.90
C ASN A 82 -4.76 -14.79 4.58
N VAL A 83 -3.63 -14.79 3.84
CA VAL A 83 -3.58 -14.24 2.47
C VAL A 83 -4.50 -15.00 1.51
N ALA A 84 -4.65 -16.32 1.69
CA ALA A 84 -5.62 -17.13 0.96
C ALA A 84 -7.09 -16.93 1.41
N GLY A 85 -7.33 -16.09 2.42
CA GLY A 85 -8.66 -15.77 2.94
C GLY A 85 -9.15 -16.70 4.05
N VAL A 86 -8.29 -17.56 4.60
CA VAL A 86 -8.60 -18.38 5.77
C VAL A 86 -8.59 -17.50 7.02
N ARG A 87 -9.65 -17.58 7.82
CA ARG A 87 -9.79 -16.81 9.06
C ARG A 87 -9.81 -17.73 10.28
N VAL A 88 -9.39 -17.22 11.43
CA VAL A 88 -9.48 -17.96 12.71
C VAL A 88 -10.94 -18.22 13.07
N ASP A 89 -11.80 -17.21 12.90
CA ASP A 89 -13.22 -17.33 13.15
C ASP A 89 -13.95 -17.85 11.91
N GLU A 90 -14.89 -18.79 12.11
CA GLU A 90 -15.82 -19.25 11.08
C GLU A 90 -16.73 -18.09 10.66
N THR A 91 -16.32 -17.39 9.61
CA THR A 91 -17.10 -16.32 9.00
C THR A 91 -17.61 -16.76 7.64
N ARG A 92 -18.76 -16.20 7.23
CA ARG A 92 -19.33 -16.37 5.89
C ARG A 92 -18.24 -16.24 4.81
N PRO A 93 -18.09 -17.20 3.88
CA PRO A 93 -17.04 -17.15 2.86
C PRO A 93 -17.04 -15.85 2.07
N ARG A 94 -15.89 -15.20 1.92
CA ARG A 94 -15.77 -13.90 1.24
C ARG A 94 -16.25 -13.94 -0.23
N TRP A 95 -16.03 -15.07 -0.89
CA TRP A 95 -16.31 -15.29 -2.31
C TRP A 95 -17.56 -16.13 -2.57
N ASP A 96 -18.52 -16.13 -1.63
CA ASP A 96 -19.84 -16.62 -1.98
C ASP A 96 -20.58 -15.63 -2.93
N PHE A 97 -21.79 -15.98 -3.35
CA PHE A 97 -22.51 -15.20 -4.36
C PHE A 97 -22.69 -13.73 -3.97
N THR A 98 -23.22 -13.43 -2.78
CA THR A 98 -23.45 -12.03 -2.35
C THR A 98 -22.13 -11.27 -2.18
N GLY A 99 -21.08 -11.90 -1.66
CA GLY A 99 -19.77 -11.26 -1.51
C GLY A 99 -19.13 -10.96 -2.87
N SER A 100 -19.21 -11.91 -3.81
CA SER A 100 -18.72 -11.75 -5.17
C SER A 100 -19.51 -10.71 -5.95
N PHE A 101 -20.84 -10.68 -5.80
CA PHE A 101 -21.71 -9.69 -6.41
C PHE A 101 -21.43 -8.27 -5.91
N TYR A 102 -21.15 -8.09 -4.62
CA TYR A 102 -20.71 -6.79 -4.07
C TYR A 102 -19.35 -6.38 -4.63
N PHE A 103 -18.36 -7.29 -4.64
CA PHE A 103 -16.99 -6.99 -5.07
C PHE A 103 -16.91 -6.50 -6.52
N VAL A 104 -17.70 -7.06 -7.45
CA VAL A 104 -17.73 -6.59 -8.84
C VAL A 104 -18.33 -5.18 -8.99
N GLY A 105 -18.96 -4.65 -7.94
CA GLY A 105 -19.56 -3.31 -7.92
C GLY A 105 -18.73 -2.21 -7.25
N THR A 106 -17.55 -2.50 -6.68
CA THR A 106 -16.66 -1.54 -5.98
C THR A 106 -15.34 -1.32 -6.71
#